data_AF-C7RT10-F1
#
_entry.id   AF-C7RT10-F1
#
_cell.length_a   1.000
_cell.length_b   1.000
_cell.length_c   1.000
_cell.angle_alpha   90.00
_cell.angle_beta   90.00
_cell.angle_gamma   90.00
#
_symmetry.space_group_name_H-M   'P 1'
#
loop_
_entity.id
_entity.type
_entity.pdbx_description
1 polymer ?
#
loop_
_entity_poly.entity_id
_entity_poly.type
_entity_poly.pdbx_seq_one_letter_code
_entity_poly.pdbx_strand_id
1 'polypeptide(L)'
;MGLGRRGAVGAPSASRWHLLARRELDGTKLKFGLSNAKPSASLRRLAEMRGALHFVEQSFREAKSACGMAEYQVRRWQAWHHHMALVMIATMFLAKERIAHRDTAELLSCRDLVEIMRHRLPTKIVTDEDLAASIIDRHRRRRQAMESAYRMQSAMLSASD
;
A
#
# COMPACT_ATOMS: atom_id res chain seq x y z
N MET A 1 -60.07 14.37 -19.66
CA MET A 1 -59.00 14.59 -20.66
C MET A 1 -58.11 15.71 -20.14
N GLY A 2 -56.95 15.36 -19.56
CA GLY A 2 -55.97 16.32 -19.06
C GLY A 2 -54.58 15.75 -19.33
N LEU A 3 -53.95 16.23 -20.40
CA LEU A 3 -52.64 15.77 -20.86
C LEU A 3 -51.58 16.07 -19.80
N GLY A 4 -51.01 15.00 -19.24
CA GLY A 4 -49.87 15.08 -18.33
C GLY A 4 -48.66 15.66 -19.04
N ARG A 5 -48.17 16.80 -18.53
CA ARG A 5 -46.84 17.31 -18.85
C ARG A 5 -45.79 16.31 -18.36
N ARG A 6 -45.23 15.51 -19.27
CA ARG A 6 -43.98 14.79 -19.03
C ARG A 6 -42.92 15.83 -18.70
N GLY A 7 -42.36 15.74 -17.50
CA GLY A 7 -41.21 16.56 -17.08
C GLY A 7 -40.07 16.39 -18.07
N ALA A 8 -39.52 17.51 -18.52
CA ALA A 8 -38.32 17.54 -19.35
C ALA A 8 -37.19 16.84 -18.58
N VAL A 9 -36.65 15.76 -19.17
CA VAL A 9 -35.42 15.13 -18.71
C VAL A 9 -34.32 16.19 -18.87
N GLY A 10 -33.85 16.73 -17.74
CA GLY A 10 -32.81 17.74 -17.71
C GLY A 10 -31.57 17.26 -18.46
N ALA A 11 -31.04 18.10 -19.35
CA ALA A 11 -29.78 17.85 -20.05
C ALA A 11 -28.68 17.48 -19.04
N PRO A 12 -27.76 16.56 -19.36
CA PRO A 12 -26.70 16.17 -18.44
C PRO A 12 -25.87 17.40 -18.07
N SER A 13 -25.97 17.83 -16.81
CA SER A 13 -25.17 18.94 -16.30
C SER A 13 -23.70 18.51 -16.32
N ALA A 14 -22.89 19.12 -17.18
CA ALA A 14 -21.46 18.88 -17.20
C ALA A 14 -20.89 19.17 -15.80
N SER A 15 -20.25 18.17 -15.19
CA SER A 15 -19.58 18.35 -13.91
C SER A 15 -18.51 19.43 -14.06
N ARG A 16 -18.52 20.46 -13.21
CA ARG A 16 -17.47 21.50 -13.23
C ARG A 16 -16.22 20.94 -12.58
N TRP A 17 -15.12 20.91 -13.32
CA TRP A 17 -13.80 20.46 -12.82
C TRP A 17 -12.87 21.66 -12.63
N HIS A 18 -11.99 21.58 -11.64
CA HIS A 18 -10.88 22.52 -11.47
C HIS A 18 -9.64 21.97 -12.17
N LEU A 19 -9.01 22.78 -13.02
CA LEU A 19 -7.71 22.48 -13.61
C LEU A 19 -6.61 23.20 -12.82
N LEU A 20 -5.75 22.43 -12.16
CA LEU A 20 -4.62 22.94 -11.41
C LEU A 20 -3.37 22.85 -12.27
N ALA A 21 -2.71 23.98 -12.51
CA ALA A 21 -1.39 24.04 -13.13
C ALA A 21 -0.36 24.39 -12.05
N ARG A 22 0.65 23.53 -11.88
CA ARG A 22 1.78 23.74 -10.97
C ARG A 22 3.06 23.81 -11.78
N ARG A 23 3.86 24.85 -11.53
CA ARG A 23 5.21 25.00 -12.08
C ARG A 23 6.26 24.70 -11.00
N GLU A 24 7.35 24.03 -11.37
CA GLU A 24 8.53 23.91 -10.51
C GLU A 24 9.24 25.27 -10.36
N LEU A 25 10.01 25.47 -9.29
CA LEU A 25 10.59 26.79 -8.96
C LEU A 25 11.60 27.26 -10.01
N ASP A 26 12.29 26.32 -10.66
CA ASP A 26 13.21 26.54 -11.76
C ASP A 26 12.51 26.83 -13.11
N GLY A 27 11.17 26.77 -13.13
CA GLY A 27 10.35 26.99 -14.31
C GLY A 27 10.34 25.85 -15.32
N THR A 28 11.14 24.79 -15.13
CA THR A 28 11.43 23.78 -16.17
C THR A 28 10.29 22.80 -16.39
N LYS A 29 9.48 22.54 -15.36
CA LYS A 29 8.36 21.59 -15.44
C LYS A 29 7.05 22.23 -15.07
N LEU A 30 6.07 22.04 -15.95
CA LEU A 30 4.66 22.38 -15.73
C LEU A 30 3.86 21.07 -15.61
N LYS A 31 3.16 20.91 -14.49
CA LYS A 31 2.34 19.74 -14.18
C LYS A 31 0.88 20.16 -14.07
N PHE A 32 0.01 19.40 -14.70
CA PHE A 32 -1.43 19.61 -14.64
C PHE A 32 -2.10 18.57 -13.73
N GLY A 33 -3.24 18.93 -13.15
CA GLY A 33 -4.06 18.02 -12.37
C GLY A 33 -5.52 18.45 -12.40
N LEU A 34 -6.43 17.49 -12.56
CA LEU A 34 -7.87 17.73 -12.48
C LEU A 34 -8.38 17.44 -11.07
N SER A 35 -9.32 18.25 -10.60
CA SER A 35 -10.03 18.02 -9.34
C SER A 35 -11.53 18.17 -9.54
N ASN A 36 -12.28 17.24 -8.96
CA ASN A 36 -13.74 17.26 -8.87
C ASN A 36 -14.24 17.94 -7.58
N ALA A 37 -13.40 18.71 -6.90
CA ALA A 37 -13.80 19.47 -5.72
C ALA A 37 -14.93 20.44 -6.04
N LYS A 38 -15.72 20.82 -5.02
CA LYS A 38 -16.81 21.79 -5.18
C LYS A 38 -16.29 23.06 -5.87
N PRO A 39 -17.08 23.72 -6.73
CA PRO A 39 -16.68 24.97 -7.39
C PRO A 39 -16.23 26.07 -6.43
N SER A 40 -16.74 26.06 -5.18
CA SER A 40 -16.38 26.99 -4.11
C SER A 40 -15.08 26.64 -3.37
N ALA A 41 -14.38 25.56 -3.74
CA ALA A 41 -13.12 25.19 -3.11
C ALA A 41 -12.05 26.26 -3.35
N SER A 42 -11.35 26.67 -2.28
CA SER A 42 -10.28 27.65 -2.39
C SER A 42 -9.05 27.05 -3.10
N LEU A 43 -8.30 27.90 -3.83
CA LEU A 43 -7.05 27.49 -4.47
C LEU A 43 -6.07 26.88 -3.46
N ARG A 44 -5.99 27.47 -2.25
CA ARG A 44 -5.17 26.94 -1.15
C ARG A 44 -5.53 25.50 -0.82
N ARG A 45 -6.82 25.19 -0.65
CA ARG A 45 -7.26 23.83 -0.36
C ARG A 45 -6.93 22.86 -1.48
N LEU A 46 -7.14 23.27 -2.74
CA LEU A 46 -6.79 22.46 -3.91
C LEU A 46 -5.28 22.19 -3.99
N ALA A 47 -4.45 23.20 -3.69
CA ALA A 47 -3.00 23.07 -3.63
C ALA A 47 -2.55 22.14 -2.51
N GLU A 48 -3.13 22.26 -1.30
CA GLU A 48 -2.88 21.35 -0.17
C GLU A 48 -3.22 19.90 -0.53
N MET A 49 -4.39 19.65 -1.11
CA MET A 49 -4.79 18.31 -1.57
C MET A 49 -3.82 17.75 -2.61
N ARG A 50 -3.39 18.57 -3.58
CA ARG A 50 -2.43 18.15 -4.60
C ARG A 50 -1.05 17.90 -4.01
N GLY A 51 -0.64 18.68 -3.02
CA GLY A 51 0.62 18.51 -2.29
C GLY A 51 0.64 17.25 -1.44
N ALA A 52 -0.47 16.89 -0.81
CA ALA A 52 -0.59 15.70 0.03
C ALA A 52 -0.27 14.39 -0.72
N LEU A 53 -0.55 14.32 -2.03
CA LEU A 53 -0.24 13.16 -2.87
C LEU A 53 1.24 12.79 -2.83
N HIS A 54 2.14 13.77 -2.71
CA HIS A 54 3.57 13.50 -2.62
C HIS A 54 3.91 12.62 -1.42
N PHE A 55 3.32 12.89 -0.25
CA PHE A 55 3.54 12.09 0.95
C PHE A 55 2.97 10.67 0.82
N VAL A 56 1.83 10.53 0.15
CA VAL A 56 1.25 9.22 -0.16
C VAL A 56 2.20 8.43 -1.05
N GLU A 57 2.64 9.00 -2.17
CA GLU A 57 3.59 8.36 -3.10
C GLU A 57 4.90 7.99 -2.42
N GLN A 58 5.42 8.87 -1.56
CA GLN A 58 6.63 8.62 -0.79
C GLN A 58 6.45 7.45 0.18
N SER A 59 5.30 7.37 0.87
CA SER A 59 4.98 6.26 1.77
C SER A 59 4.94 4.92 1.04
N PHE A 60 4.35 4.87 -0.17
CA PHE A 60 4.37 3.66 -1.00
C PHE A 60 5.78 3.31 -1.50
N ARG A 61 6.61 4.31 -1.80
CA ARG A 61 8.00 4.08 -2.21
C ARG A 61 8.81 3.44 -1.08
N GLU A 62 8.67 3.98 0.14
CA GLU A 62 9.32 3.45 1.33
C GLU A 62 8.81 2.03 1.68
N ALA A 63 7.50 1.80 1.61
CA ALA A 63 6.93 0.47 1.83
C ALA A 63 7.48 -0.57 0.84
N LYS A 64 7.65 -0.19 -0.44
CA LYS A 64 8.26 -1.06 -1.46
C LYS A 64 9.72 -1.36 -1.18
N SER A 65 10.52 -0.35 -0.82
CA SER A 65 11.96 -0.52 -0.64
C SER A 65 12.37 -1.14 0.69
N ALA A 66 11.65 -0.84 1.78
CA ALA A 66 12.05 -1.22 3.14
C ALA A 66 11.23 -2.39 3.70
N CYS A 67 9.97 -2.53 3.29
CA CYS A 67 9.03 -3.47 3.90
C CYS A 67 8.59 -4.62 2.97
N GLY A 68 9.15 -4.71 1.76
CA GLY A 68 8.82 -5.80 0.82
C GLY A 68 7.42 -5.70 0.23
N MET A 69 6.86 -4.50 0.08
CA MET A 69 5.52 -4.33 -0.54
C MET A 69 5.45 -4.89 -1.96
N ALA A 70 6.56 -4.89 -2.71
CA ALA A 70 6.64 -5.43 -4.07
C ALA A 70 7.20 -6.86 -4.13
N GLU A 71 7.49 -7.49 -2.98
CA GLU A 71 8.24 -8.75 -2.90
C GLU A 71 7.35 -9.95 -2.50
N TYR A 72 6.03 -9.82 -2.60
CA TYR A 72 5.12 -10.92 -2.32
C TYR A 72 5.07 -11.93 -3.48
N GLN A 73 5.05 -13.22 -3.16
CA GLN A 73 4.90 -14.31 -4.14
C GLN A 73 3.57 -15.07 -3.96
N VAL A 74 2.58 -14.42 -3.35
CA VAL A 74 1.27 -15.03 -3.02
C VAL A 74 0.29 -14.90 -4.19
N ARG A 75 -0.53 -15.94 -4.39
CA ARG A 75 -1.52 -16.01 -5.50
C ARG A 75 -2.98 -15.89 -5.06
N ARG A 76 -3.25 -15.99 -3.75
CA ARG A 76 -4.60 -15.88 -3.19
C ARG A 76 -4.85 -14.48 -2.67
N TRP A 77 -6.06 -13.95 -2.89
CA TRP A 77 -6.48 -12.62 -2.42
C TRP A 77 -6.25 -12.43 -0.92
N GLN A 78 -6.70 -13.38 -0.09
CA GLN A 78 -6.53 -13.28 1.37
C GLN A 78 -5.06 -13.22 1.80
N ALA A 79 -4.19 -14.02 1.16
CA ALA A 79 -2.77 -14.02 1.44
C ALA A 79 -2.12 -12.69 1.05
N TRP A 80 -2.51 -12.13 -0.11
CA TRP A 80 -2.07 -10.79 -0.53
C TRP A 80 -2.55 -9.71 0.43
N HIS A 81 -3.81 -9.76 0.85
CA HIS A 81 -4.40 -8.78 1.76
C HIS A 81 -3.69 -8.79 3.12
N HIS A 82 -3.42 -9.98 3.68
CA HIS A 82 -2.65 -10.09 4.93
C HIS A 82 -1.22 -9.55 4.77
N HIS A 83 -0.54 -9.85 3.65
CA HIS A 83 0.78 -9.29 3.36
C HIS A 83 0.74 -7.76 3.35
N MET A 84 -0.21 -7.16 2.63
CA MET A 84 -0.37 -5.70 2.58
C MET A 84 -0.64 -5.09 3.95
N ALA A 85 -1.48 -5.71 4.77
CA ALA A 85 -1.74 -5.25 6.13
C ALA A 85 -0.46 -5.24 6.99
N LEU A 86 0.35 -6.31 6.93
CA LEU A 86 1.63 -6.38 7.66
C LEU A 86 2.62 -5.33 7.16
N VAL A 87 2.72 -5.13 5.85
CA VAL A 87 3.55 -4.08 5.24
C VAL A 87 3.14 -2.68 5.72
N MET A 88 1.83 -2.41 5.79
CA MET A 88 1.33 -1.11 6.25
C MET A 88 1.66 -0.88 7.73
N ILE A 89 1.52 -1.91 8.59
CA ILE A 89 1.90 -1.83 10.00
C ILE A 89 3.41 -1.59 10.16
N ALA A 90 4.24 -2.34 9.43
CA ALA A 90 5.70 -2.17 9.46
C ALA A 90 6.13 -0.78 8.98
N THR A 91 5.54 -0.29 7.90
CA THR A 91 5.84 1.05 7.36
C THR A 91 5.40 2.14 8.34
N MET A 92 4.25 1.98 8.99
CA MET A 92 3.80 2.89 10.05
C MET A 92 4.78 2.91 11.23
N PHE A 93 5.28 1.75 11.66
CA PHE A 93 6.30 1.67 12.69
C PHE A 93 7.57 2.44 12.30
N LEU A 94 8.12 2.21 11.11
CA LEU A 94 9.32 2.92 10.63
C LEU A 94 9.09 4.43 10.54
N ALA A 95 7.92 4.87 10.07
CA ALA A 95 7.58 6.29 10.01
C ALA A 95 7.53 6.93 11.41
N LYS A 96 6.95 6.23 12.40
CA LYS A 96 6.91 6.70 13.79
C LYS A 96 8.30 6.83 14.39
N GLU A 97 9.16 5.84 14.20
CA GLU A 97 10.54 5.89 14.69
C GLU A 97 11.31 7.07 14.07
N ARG A 98 11.18 7.31 12.77
CA ARG A 98 11.80 8.48 12.12
C ARG A 98 11.34 9.80 12.71
N ILE A 99 10.04 9.92 13.01
CA ILE A 99 9.49 11.12 13.64
C ILE A 99 10.04 11.28 15.07
N ALA A 100 10.11 10.20 15.84
CA ALA A 100 10.60 10.22 17.22
C ALA A 100 12.08 10.62 17.33
N HIS A 101 12.90 10.25 16.35
CA HIS A 101 14.35 10.54 16.33
C HIS A 101 14.73 11.69 15.40
N ARG A 102 13.76 12.51 14.98
CA ARG A 102 14.01 13.58 14.00
C ARG A 102 15.02 14.62 14.48
N ASP A 103 15.01 14.93 15.78
CA ASP A 103 15.87 15.96 16.36
C ASP A 103 17.32 15.48 16.58
N THR A 104 17.50 14.17 16.74
CA THR A 104 18.82 13.55 16.97
C THR A 104 19.44 12.98 15.70
N ALA A 105 18.62 12.58 14.72
CA ALA A 105 19.04 11.96 13.48
C ALA A 105 18.16 12.45 12.30
N GLU A 106 18.37 13.69 11.88
CA GLU A 106 17.56 14.37 10.86
C GLU A 106 17.46 13.58 9.53
N LEU A 107 18.55 12.94 9.11
CA LEU A 107 18.64 12.19 7.85
C LEU A 107 18.26 10.70 7.97
N LEU A 108 17.75 10.26 9.13
CA LEU A 108 17.41 8.86 9.37
C LEU A 108 16.35 8.36 8.38
N SER A 109 16.72 7.38 7.57
CA SER A 109 15.84 6.77 6.58
C SER A 109 15.18 5.49 7.11
N CYS A 110 14.09 5.07 6.45
CA CYS A 110 13.44 3.79 6.76
C CYS A 110 14.40 2.60 6.54
N ARG A 111 15.35 2.73 5.61
CA ARG A 111 16.36 1.69 5.36
C ARG A 111 17.33 1.57 6.52
N ASP A 112 17.81 2.69 7.06
CA ASP A 112 18.74 2.69 8.20
C ASP A 112 18.10 2.02 9.42
N LEU A 113 16.82 2.32 9.69
CA LEU A 113 16.07 1.66 10.75
C LEU A 113 15.96 0.15 10.53
N VAL A 114 15.67 -0.29 9.31
CA VAL A 114 15.63 -1.73 8.97
C VAL A 114 17.01 -2.36 9.16
N GLU A 115 18.10 -1.69 8.79
CA GLU A 115 19.47 -2.18 9.00
C GLU A 115 19.83 -2.25 10.49
N ILE A 116 19.46 -1.25 11.29
CA ILE A 116 19.59 -1.26 12.75
C ILE A 116 18.81 -2.44 13.35
N MET A 117 17.56 -2.63 12.95
CA MET A 117 16.74 -3.75 13.43
C MET A 117 17.35 -5.10 13.06
N ARG A 118 17.82 -5.27 11.82
CA ARG A 118 18.50 -6.50 11.38
C ARG A 118 19.76 -6.80 12.18
N HIS A 119 20.49 -5.76 12.58
CA HIS A 119 21.69 -5.91 13.38
C HIS A 119 21.38 -6.20 14.86
N ARG A 120 20.32 -5.60 15.41
CA ARG A 120 19.98 -5.67 16.85
C ARG A 120 19.09 -6.85 17.21
N LEU A 121 18.22 -7.29 16.30
CA LEU A 121 17.29 -8.37 16.57
C LEU A 121 18.01 -9.72 16.48
N PRO A 122 17.76 -10.64 17.43
CA PRO A 122 18.34 -11.98 17.37
C PRO A 122 17.99 -12.70 16.06
N THR A 123 19.00 -13.22 15.37
CA THR A 123 18.79 -14.08 14.21
C THR A 123 18.49 -15.50 14.68
N LYS A 124 17.51 -16.15 14.05
CA LYS A 124 17.21 -17.57 14.34
C LYS A 124 18.20 -18.56 13.71
N ILE A 125 19.07 -18.06 12.84
CA ILE A 125 20.05 -18.86 12.09
C ILE A 125 21.40 -18.29 12.45
N VAL A 126 22.17 -19.03 13.25
CA VAL A 126 23.52 -18.67 13.69
C VAL A 126 24.51 -19.75 13.22
N THR A 127 24.10 -21.01 13.25
CA THR A 127 24.89 -22.18 12.84
C THR A 127 24.33 -22.86 11.59
N ASP A 128 25.11 -23.75 10.99
CA ASP A 128 24.68 -24.58 9.86
C ASP A 128 23.55 -25.54 10.27
N GLU A 129 23.57 -26.02 11.51
CA GLU A 129 22.50 -26.84 12.09
C GLU A 129 21.19 -26.07 12.20
N ASP A 130 21.23 -24.80 12.63
CA ASP A 130 20.04 -23.94 12.68
C ASP A 130 19.46 -23.71 11.28
N LEU A 131 20.34 -23.51 10.28
CA LEU A 131 19.94 -23.35 8.89
C LEU A 131 19.27 -24.63 8.38
N ALA A 132 19.89 -25.79 8.62
CA ALA A 132 19.34 -27.09 8.24
C ALA A 132 17.97 -27.33 8.89
N ALA A 133 17.84 -27.07 10.19
CA ALA A 133 16.58 -27.18 10.92
C ALA A 133 15.49 -26.25 10.34
N SER A 134 15.84 -25.01 10.03
CA SER A 134 14.96 -24.04 9.37
C SER A 134 14.49 -24.50 7.99
N ILE A 135 15.39 -25.10 7.20
CA ILE A 135 15.05 -25.68 5.89
C ILE A 135 14.06 -26.84 6.07
N ILE A 136 14.34 -27.77 6.99
CA ILE A 136 13.49 -28.93 7.27
C ILE A 136 12.09 -28.49 7.72
N ASP A 137 12.00 -27.52 8.63
CA ASP A 137 10.72 -27.00 9.11
C ASP A 137 9.92 -26.34 7.97
N ARG A 138 10.57 -25.55 7.10
CA ARG A 138 9.91 -24.99 5.91
C ARG A 138 9.39 -26.07 4.96
N HIS A 139 10.11 -27.19 4.81
CA HIS A 139 9.66 -28.31 3.99
C HIS A 139 8.44 -29.00 4.60
N ARG A 140 8.46 -29.23 5.92
CA ARG A 140 7.32 -29.78 6.68
C ARG A 140 6.07 -28.93 6.50
N ARG A 141 6.16 -27.61 6.69
CA ARG A 141 5.03 -26.69 6.51
C ARG A 141 4.48 -26.69 5.09
N ARG A 142 5.36 -26.74 4.06
CA ARG A 142 4.94 -26.85 2.65
C ARG A 142 4.17 -28.14 2.38
N ARG A 143 4.64 -29.26 2.91
CA ARG A 143 3.96 -30.56 2.77
C ARG A 143 2.59 -30.55 3.46
N GLN A 144 2.50 -30.05 4.70
CA GLN A 144 1.23 -29.91 5.41
C GLN A 144 0.22 -29.02 4.67
N ALA A 145 0.68 -27.89 4.11
CA ALA A 145 -0.18 -27.01 3.33
C ALA A 145 -0.69 -27.68 2.04
N MET A 146 0.18 -28.45 1.36
CA MET A 146 -0.16 -29.23 0.17
C MET A 146 -1.22 -30.31 0.49
N GLU A 147 -1.00 -31.10 1.54
CA GLU A 147 -1.96 -32.13 1.99
C GLU A 147 -3.31 -31.52 2.38
N SER A 148 -3.29 -30.39 3.11
CA SER A 148 -4.52 -29.68 3.45
C SER A 148 -5.26 -29.18 2.21
N ALA A 149 -4.56 -28.70 1.18
CA ALA A 149 -5.19 -28.26 -0.06
C ALA A 149 -5.85 -29.43 -0.80
N TYR A 150 -5.16 -30.59 -0.88
CA TYR A 150 -5.73 -31.79 -1.48
C TYR A 150 -6.99 -32.27 -0.73
N ARG A 151 -6.97 -32.28 0.61
CA ARG A 151 -8.16 -32.64 1.41
C ARG A 151 -9.35 -31.72 1.15
N MET A 152 -9.12 -30.41 1.05
CA MET A 152 -10.20 -29.44 0.78
C MET A 152 -10.75 -29.61 -0.64
N GLN A 153 -9.87 -29.89 -1.61
CA GLN A 153 -10.28 -30.11 -3.00
C GLN A 153 -11.08 -31.41 -3.15
N SER A 154 -10.66 -32.50 -2.51
CA SER A 154 -11.41 -33.76 -2.52
C SER A 154 -12.79 -33.60 -1.88
N ALA A 155 -12.87 -32.89 -0.74
CA ALA A 155 -14.13 -32.63 -0.06
C ALA A 155 -15.10 -31.78 -0.90
N MET A 156 -14.59 -30.79 -1.65
CA MET A 156 -15.41 -29.98 -2.58
C MET A 156 -15.95 -30.80 -3.74
N LEU A 157 -15.13 -31.66 -4.33
CA LEU A 157 -15.56 -32.54 -5.43
C LEU A 157 -16.65 -33.51 -4.96
N SER A 158 -16.46 -34.15 -3.79
CA SER A 158 -17.46 -35.06 -3.22
C SER A 158 -18.74 -34.40 -2.73
N ALA A 159 -18.76 -33.07 -2.55
CA ALA A 159 -19.94 -32.32 -2.13
C ALA A 159 -20.74 -31.74 -3.32
N SER A 160 -20.20 -31.88 -4.53
CA SER A 160 -20.83 -31.43 -5.77
C SER A 160 -21.49 -32.58 -6.55
N ASP A 161 -21.30 -33.82 -6.08
CA ASP A 161 -22.01 -35.05 -6.51
C ASP A 161 -23.23 -35.29 -5.59
#